data_AF-A0A970CNM5-F1
#
_entry.id   AF-A0A970CNM5-F1
#
_cell.length_a   1.000
_cell.length_b   1.000
_cell.length_c   1.000
_cell.angle_alpha   90.00
_cell.angle_beta   90.00
_cell.angle_gamma   90.00
#
_symmetry.space_group_name_H-M   'P 1'
#
loop_
_entity.id
_entity.type
_entity.pdbx_description
1 polymer ?
#
loop_
_entity_poly.entity_id
_entity_poly.type
_entity_poly.pdbx_seq_one_letter_code
_entity_poly.pdbx_strand_id
1 'polypeptide(L)'
;MNNNYLIPANSKKSILYFGLFTTFDLILFGSGLGLSLILVMIIPLGNFLLALLAISPGVISGFLVFPVPYYHNVLTFLKSVIRFYTERRKYPWKGWCFLDEKENK
;
A
#
# COMPACT_ATOMS: atom_id res chain seq x y z
N MET A 1 -28.16 -28.56 -17.53
CA MET A 1 -27.75 -27.14 -17.54
C MET A 1 -26.36 -27.07 -16.93
N ASN A 2 -25.34 -26.87 -17.76
CA ASN A 2 -23.94 -26.95 -17.34
C ASN A 2 -23.55 -25.58 -16.78
N ASN A 3 -23.47 -25.46 -15.45
CA ASN A 3 -23.11 -24.22 -14.75
C ASN A 3 -21.61 -23.92 -14.90
N ASN A 4 -21.17 -23.58 -16.12
CA ASN A 4 -19.85 -22.99 -16.37
C ASN A 4 -19.91 -21.51 -16.02
N TYR A 5 -19.72 -21.18 -14.75
CA TYR A 5 -19.39 -19.81 -14.36
C TYR A 5 -17.93 -19.55 -14.71
N LEU A 6 -17.70 -18.87 -15.84
CA LEU A 6 -16.42 -18.22 -16.10
C LEU A 6 -16.28 -17.09 -15.07
N ILE A 7 -15.46 -17.30 -14.04
CA ILE A 7 -15.11 -16.24 -13.11
C ILE A 7 -14.48 -15.13 -13.96
N PRO A 8 -15.09 -13.93 -14.04
CA PRO A 8 -14.56 -12.89 -14.91
C PRO A 8 -13.16 -12.52 -14.44
N ALA A 9 -12.23 -12.37 -15.38
CA ALA A 9 -10.81 -12.10 -15.13
C ALA A 9 -10.55 -10.84 -14.27
N ASN A 10 -11.55 -9.96 -14.13
CA ASN A 10 -11.49 -8.72 -13.36
C ASN A 10 -12.36 -8.73 -12.08
N SER A 11 -12.79 -9.91 -11.61
CA SER A 11 -13.62 -10.05 -10.39
C SER A 11 -12.99 -9.41 -9.14
N LYS A 12 -11.65 -9.35 -9.07
CA LYS A 12 -10.92 -8.75 -7.94
C LYS A 12 -11.13 -7.24 -7.81
N LYS A 13 -11.34 -6.50 -8.90
CA LYS A 13 -11.60 -5.04 -8.82
C LYS A 13 -12.97 -4.71 -8.27
N SER A 14 -13.96 -5.61 -8.41
CA SER A 14 -15.32 -5.40 -7.92
C SER A 14 -15.43 -5.41 -6.40
N ILE A 15 -14.40 -5.90 -5.70
CA ILE A 15 -14.36 -5.97 -4.22
C ILE A 15 -13.87 -4.65 -3.62
N LEU A 16 -13.24 -3.79 -4.42
CA LEU A 16 -12.69 -2.51 -3.97
C LEU A 16 -13.77 -1.42 -3.98
N TYR A 17 -13.79 -0.58 -2.95
CA TYR A 17 -14.58 0.64 -2.93
C TYR A 17 -14.12 1.57 -4.06
N PHE A 18 -15.08 2.02 -4.87
CA PHE A 18 -14.83 2.82 -6.08
C PHE A 18 -13.85 2.15 -7.07
N GLY A 19 -13.65 0.83 -6.98
CA GLY A 19 -12.68 0.11 -7.81
C GLY A 19 -11.21 0.41 -7.50
N LEU A 20 -10.93 1.12 -6.39
CA LEU A 20 -9.59 1.60 -6.04
C LEU A 20 -9.19 1.32 -4.59
N PHE A 21 -10.11 1.47 -3.63
CA PHE A 21 -9.77 1.45 -2.20
C PHE A 21 -10.23 0.18 -1.50
N THR A 22 -9.40 -0.35 -0.61
CA THR A 22 -9.81 -1.38 0.36
C THR A 22 -10.43 -0.72 1.60
N THR A 23 -11.10 -1.51 2.44
CA THR A 23 -11.58 -1.04 3.76
C THR A 23 -10.44 -0.47 4.60
N PHE A 24 -9.27 -1.10 4.54
CA PHE A 24 -8.09 -0.62 5.26
C PHE A 24 -7.65 0.76 4.76
N ASP A 25 -7.64 0.98 3.45
CA ASP A 25 -7.27 2.27 2.85
C ASP A 25 -8.20 3.40 3.29
N LEU A 26 -9.51 3.13 3.35
CA LEU A 26 -10.49 4.10 3.82
C LEU A 26 -10.30 4.45 5.30
N ILE A 27 -10.00 3.48 6.16
CA ILE A 27 -9.72 3.72 7.58
C ILE A 27 -8.42 4.51 7.75
N LEU A 28 -7.37 4.16 7.00
CA LEU A 28 -6.09 4.85 7.05
C LEU A 28 -6.23 6.32 6.61
N PHE A 29 -6.90 6.55 5.48
CA PHE A 29 -7.12 7.90 4.98
C PHE A 29 -8.05 8.71 5.89
N GLY A 30 -9.17 8.11 6.31
CA GLY A 30 -10.16 8.76 7.18
C GLY A 30 -9.59 9.12 8.55
N SER A 31 -8.80 8.24 9.17
CA SER A 31 -8.15 8.55 10.45
C SER A 31 -7.07 9.63 10.31
N GLY A 32 -6.26 9.61 9.24
CA GLY A 32 -5.26 10.65 8.99
C GLY A 32 -5.88 12.02 8.71
N LEU A 33 -6.95 12.07 7.91
CA LEU A 33 -7.72 13.31 7.68
C LEU A 33 -8.39 13.79 8.96
N GLY A 34 -9.05 12.90 9.71
CA GLY A 34 -9.70 13.26 10.97
C GLY A 34 -8.71 13.81 11.99
N LEU A 35 -7.54 13.17 12.12
CA LEU A 35 -6.47 13.65 12.99
C LEU A 35 -5.98 15.03 12.55
N SER A 36 -5.76 15.23 11.25
CA SER A 36 -5.35 16.52 10.71
C SER A 36 -6.34 17.65 11.01
N LEU A 37 -7.64 17.38 10.83
CA LEU A 37 -8.70 18.35 11.17
C LEU A 37 -8.70 18.69 12.67
N ILE A 38 -8.56 17.68 13.54
CA ILE A 38 -8.47 17.88 14.99
C ILE A 38 -7.24 18.74 15.35
N LEU A 39 -6.08 18.48 14.73
CA LEU A 39 -4.86 19.26 14.97
C LEU A 39 -5.03 20.73 14.56
N VAL A 40 -5.67 20.99 13.41
CA VAL A 40 -5.96 22.36 12.96
C VAL A 40 -6.89 23.10 13.93
N MET A 41 -7.84 22.41 14.57
CA MET A 41 -8.75 23.02 15.54
C MET A 41 -8.10 23.31 16.90
N ILE A 42 -7.18 22.45 17.35
CA ILE A 42 -6.57 22.56 18.69
C ILE A 42 -5.34 23.48 18.68
N ILE A 43 -4.54 23.42 17.63
CA ILE A 43 -3.25 24.12 17.58
C ILE A 43 -3.48 25.57 17.14
N PRO A 44 -3.03 26.58 17.92
CA PRO A 44 -3.04 27.96 17.47
C PRO A 44 -2.00 28.13 16.36
N LEU A 45 -2.47 28.30 15.13
CA LEU A 45 -1.65 28.38 13.92
C LEU A 45 -0.98 29.77 13.81
N GLY A 46 0.04 30.03 14.63
CA GLY A 46 0.82 31.27 14.60
C GLY A 46 2.04 31.22 13.67
N ASN A 47 2.38 30.05 13.12
CA ASN A 47 3.56 29.82 12.29
C ASN A 47 3.25 28.84 11.17
N PHE A 48 3.79 29.12 9.99
CA PHE A 48 3.70 28.26 8.81
C PHE A 48 4.12 26.81 9.07
N LEU A 49 5.17 26.59 9.88
CA LEU A 49 5.64 25.23 10.22
C LEU A 49 4.60 24.44 11.02
N LEU A 50 3.89 25.10 11.95
CA LEU A 50 2.83 24.46 12.72
C LEU A 50 1.62 24.13 11.84
N ALA A 51 1.31 24.98 10.85
CA ALA A 51 0.27 24.69 9.87
C ALA A 51 0.63 23.47 9.00
N LEU A 52 1.88 23.38 8.53
CA LEU A 52 2.34 22.23 7.76
C LEU A 52 2.28 20.94 8.57
N LEU A 53 2.69 21.00 9.85
CA LEU A 53 2.63 19.85 10.75
C LEU A 53 1.19 19.41 11.02
N ALA A 54 0.26 20.35 11.22
CA ALA A 54 -1.15 20.05 11.44
C ALA A 54 -1.81 19.37 10.22
N ILE A 55 -1.41 19.73 9.00
CA ILE A 55 -1.94 19.14 7.75
C ILE A 55 -1.23 17.83 7.39
N SER A 56 0.01 17.64 7.87
CA SER A 56 0.85 16.49 7.52
C SER A 56 0.20 15.11 7.66
N PRO A 57 -0.62 14.79 8.69
CA PRO A 57 -1.18 13.45 8.82
C PRO A 57 -2.13 13.11 7.67
N GLY A 58 -2.93 14.08 7.21
CA GLY A 58 -3.85 13.90 6.09
C GLY A 58 -3.13 13.79 4.75
N VAL A 59 -2.05 14.56 4.57
CA VAL A 59 -1.21 14.48 3.35
C VAL A 59 -0.50 13.14 3.26
N ILE A 60 0.10 12.69 4.37
CA ILE A 60 0.82 11.42 4.42
C ILE A 60 -0.15 10.25 4.20
N SER A 61 -1.30 10.23 4.87
CA SER A 61 -2.29 9.16 4.69
C SER A 61 -2.86 9.14 3.27
N GLY A 62 -3.13 10.31 2.68
CA GLY A 62 -3.58 10.43 1.30
C GLY A 62 -2.54 9.94 0.30
N PHE A 63 -1.27 10.30 0.50
CA PHE A 63 -0.16 9.83 -0.33
C PHE A 63 0.00 8.31 -0.26
N LEU A 64 -0.08 7.72 0.94
CA LEU A 64 0.07 6.27 1.12
C LEU A 64 -1.04 5.45 0.44
N VAL A 65 -2.25 6.00 0.38
CA VAL A 65 -3.44 5.37 -0.21
C VAL A 65 -3.53 5.64 -1.73
N PHE A 66 -2.73 6.56 -2.27
CA PHE A 66 -2.75 6.92 -3.68
C PHE A 66 -2.47 5.71 -4.60
N PRO A 67 -3.26 5.49 -5.67
CA PRO A 67 -3.07 4.37 -6.58
C PRO A 67 -1.84 4.58 -7.48
N VAL A 68 -1.03 3.54 -7.62
CA VAL A 68 0.21 3.55 -8.44
C VAL A 68 0.13 2.46 -9.49
N PRO A 69 0.59 2.67 -10.73
CA PRO A 69 0.64 1.61 -11.74
C PRO A 69 1.36 0.35 -11.23
N TYR A 70 0.85 -0.82 -11.58
CA TYR A 70 1.37 -2.16 -11.19
C TYR A 70 1.24 -2.53 -9.71
N TYR A 71 0.91 -1.60 -8.83
CA TYR A 71 0.68 -1.84 -7.40
C TYR A 71 -0.74 -1.42 -7.01
N HIS A 72 -1.18 -1.84 -5.83
CA HIS A 72 -2.48 -1.43 -5.31
C HIS A 72 -2.46 0.06 -4.90
N ASN A 73 -1.47 0.44 -4.11
CA ASN A 73 -1.23 1.81 -3.65
C ASN A 73 0.26 2.02 -3.31
N VAL A 74 0.63 3.26 -3.02
CA VAL A 74 1.99 3.64 -2.61
C VAL A 74 2.47 2.83 -1.38
N LEU A 75 1.60 2.60 -0.39
CA LEU A 75 1.95 1.81 0.79
C LEU A 75 2.39 0.39 0.41
N THR A 76 1.68 -0.25 -0.52
CA THR A 76 2.01 -1.60 -1.00
C THR A 76 3.35 -1.60 -1.72
N PHE A 77 3.58 -0.60 -2.59
CA PHE A 77 4.87 -0.43 -3.26
C PHE A 77 6.02 -0.29 -2.26
N LEU A 78 5.87 0.58 -1.25
CA LEU A 78 6.91 0.80 -0.25
C LEU A 78 7.19 -0.47 0.58
N LYS A 79 6.15 -1.22 0.95
CA LYS A 79 6.32 -2.53 1.60
C LYS A 79 7.09 -3.50 0.73
N SER A 80 6.81 -3.56 -0.57
CA SER A 80 7.55 -4.41 -1.51
C SER A 80 9.04 -4.01 -1.60
N VAL A 81 9.33 -2.71 -1.65
CA VAL A 81 10.71 -2.19 -1.66
C VAL A 81 11.44 -2.57 -0.37
N ILE A 82 10.86 -2.29 0.80
CA ILE A 82 11.46 -2.63 2.09
C ILE A 82 11.70 -4.13 2.19
N ARG A 83 10.70 -4.94 1.82
CA ARG A 83 10.80 -6.40 1.81
C ARG A 83 11.95 -6.90 0.95
N PHE A 84 12.16 -6.31 -0.22
CA PHE A 84 13.24 -6.69 -1.14
C PHE A 84 14.64 -6.43 -0.56
N TYR A 85 14.80 -5.37 0.25
CA TYR A 85 16.08 -5.06 0.88
C TYR A 85 16.32 -5.81 2.19
N THR A 86 15.26 -6.09 2.95
CA THR A 86 15.36 -6.73 4.28
C THR A 86 15.31 -8.26 4.22
N GLU A 87 14.60 -8.85 3.25
CA GLU A 87 14.49 -10.31 3.14
C GLU A 87 15.65 -10.93 2.37
N ARG A 88 15.84 -12.22 2.65
CA ARG A 88 16.78 -13.09 1.92
C ARG A 88 16.42 -13.14 0.43
N ARG A 89 17.38 -12.75 -0.42
CA ARG A 89 17.24 -12.82 -1.89
C ARG A 89 17.41 -14.24 -2.46
N LYS A 90 17.83 -15.21 -1.63
CA LYS A 90 17.95 -16.62 -1.99
C LYS A 90 16.90 -17.43 -1.23
N TYR A 91 16.06 -18.14 -1.98
CA TYR A 91 15.11 -19.09 -1.42
C TYR A 91 15.85 -20.19 -0.64
N PRO A 92 15.37 -20.58 0.57
CA PRO A 92 15.94 -21.72 1.29
C PRO A 92 15.78 -23.03 0.52
N TRP A 93 14.68 -23.15 -0.22
CA TRP A 93 14.36 -24.33 -0.98
C TRP A 93 14.52 -24.04 -2.47
N LYS A 94 15.42 -24.80 -3.08
CA LYS A 94 15.85 -24.67 -4.48
C LYS A 94 14.99 -25.49 -5.45
N GLY A 95 14.03 -26.28 -4.96
CA GLY A 95 13.17 -27.16 -5.76
C GLY A 95 13.84 -28.49 -6.12
N TRP A 96 13.16 -29.30 -6.94
CA TRP A 96 13.60 -30.66 -7.30
C TRP A 96 14.60 -30.70 -8.47
N CYS A 97 14.69 -29.62 -9.27
CA CYS A 97 15.61 -29.50 -10.39
C CYS A 97 16.46 -28.23 -10.29
N PHE A 98 17.24 -28.12 -9.21
CA PHE A 98 18.25 -27.08 -9.11
C PHE A 98 19.54 -27.58 -9.74
N LEU A 99 19.85 -27.07 -10.93
CA LEU A 99 21.19 -27.18 -11.49
C LEU A 99 22.03 -26.16 -10.73
N ASP A 100 22.80 -26.60 -9.74
CA ASP A 100 23.83 -25.75 -9.15
C ASP A 100 24.70 -25.26 -10.31
N GLU A 101 24.63 -23.96 -10.59
CA GLU A 101 25.62 -23.28 -11.42
C GLU A 101 26.93 -23.50 -10.69
N LYS A 102 27.75 -24.44 -11.21
CA LYS A 102 29.01 -24.85 -10.61
C LYS A 102 29.79 -23.59 -10.24
N GLU A 103 29.89 -23.32 -8.94
CA GLU A 103 30.87 -22.41 -8.38
C GLU A 103 32.25 -22.97 -8.75
N ASN A 104 32.75 -22.60 -9.92
CA ASN A 104 34.18 -22.67 -10.20
C ASN A 104 34.82 -21.51 -9.41
N LYS A 105 35.20 -21.83 -8.18
CA LYS A 105 36.22 -21.10 -7.42
C LYS A 105 37.52 -21.88 -7.51
#